data_AF-A0A7V9A6L6-F1
#
_entry.id   AF-A0A7V9A6L6-F1
#
_cell.length_a   1.000
_cell.length_b   1.000
_cell.length_c   1.000
_cell.angle_alpha   90.00
_cell.angle_beta   90.00
_cell.angle_gamma   90.00
#
_symmetry.space_group_name_H-M   'P 1'
#
loop_
_entity.id
_entity.type
_entity.pdbx_description
1 polymer ?
#
loop_
_entity_poly.entity_id
_entity_poly.type
_entity_poly.pdbx_seq_one_letter_code
_entity_poly.pdbx_strand_id
1 'polypeptide(L)' 'MPQAMFAGHHLHSTIYEMASAYLFHICAHHPFIDGNKRTSAMTAIIFLDLNGVEVTASQPDLVDFVLGVA' A
#
# COMPACT_ATOMS: atom_id res chain seq x y z
N MET A 1 -0.95 0.09 -11.66
CA MET A 1 0.43 0.51 -11.32
C MET A 1 0.32 1.83 -10.57
N PRO A 2 0.77 1.92 -9.30
CA PRO A 2 0.43 3.05 -8.43
C PRO A 2 0.87 4.43 -8.94
N GLN A 3 2.09 4.56 -9.47
CA GLN A 3 2.59 5.84 -9.99
C GLN A 3 2.30 6.07 -11.48
N ALA A 4 1.47 5.24 -12.12
CA ALA A 4 1.20 5.36 -13.55
C ALA A 4 0.45 6.66 -13.87
N MET A 5 0.75 7.21 -15.05
CA MET A 5 0.14 8.44 -15.56
C MET A 5 -0.53 8.17 -16.92
N PHE A 6 -1.63 8.85 -17.18
CA PHE A 6 -2.28 8.90 -18.48
C PHE A 6 -2.59 10.35 -18.84
N ALA A 7 -2.24 10.77 -20.07
CA ALA A 7 -2.43 12.14 -20.54
C ALA A 7 -1.90 13.22 -19.57
N GLY A 8 -0.73 12.97 -18.95
CA GLY A 8 -0.11 13.92 -18.02
C GLY A 8 -0.70 13.95 -16.60
N HIS A 9 -1.69 13.10 -16.30
CA HIS A 9 -2.32 13.02 -14.98
C HIS A 9 -2.04 11.66 -14.33
N HIS A 10 -1.84 11.64 -13.02
CA HIS A 10 -1.74 10.38 -12.29
C HIS A 10 -3.08 9.64 -12.29
N LEU A 11 -3.03 8.32 -12.43
CA LEU A 11 -4.21 7.47 -12.31
C LEU A 11 -4.72 7.37 -10.86
N HIS A 12 -3.83 7.62 -9.90
CA HIS A 12 -4.14 7.81 -8.48
C HIS A 12 -3.77 9.23 -8.11
N SER A 13 -4.74 10.04 -7.71
CA SER A 13 -4.61 11.49 -7.57
C SER A 13 -3.82 11.91 -6.33
N THR A 14 -3.67 11.01 -5.36
CA THR A 14 -2.95 11.29 -4.11
C THR A 14 -1.96 10.18 -3.78
N ILE A 15 -0.94 10.51 -2.99
CA ILE A 15 0.01 9.53 -2.45
C ILE A 15 -0.69 8.47 -1.58
N TYR A 16 -1.81 8.81 -0.94
CA TYR A 16 -2.61 7.84 -0.18
C TYR A 16 -3.31 6.82 -1.08
N GLU A 17 -3.84 7.27 -2.22
CA GLU A 17 -4.43 6.38 -3.23
C GLU A 17 -3.36 5.48 -3.85
N MET A 18 -2.15 6.01 -4.11
CA MET A 18 -1.02 5.22 -4.59
C MET A 18 -0.59 4.16 -3.55
N ALA A 19 -0.46 4.55 -2.27
CA ALA A 19 -0.14 3.64 -1.18
C ALA A 19 -1.20 2.53 -1.04
N SER A 20 -2.47 2.90 -1.14
CA SER A 20 -3.60 1.96 -1.12
C SER A 20 -3.55 0.99 -2.30
N ALA A 21 -3.16 1.47 -3.49
CA ALA A 21 -2.98 0.63 -4.67
C ALA A 21 -1.82 -0.37 -4.50
N TYR A 22 -0.70 0.02 -3.87
CA TYR A 22 0.38 -0.91 -3.52
C TYR A 22 -0.12 -1.99 -2.56
N LEU A 23 -0.79 -1.58 -1.48
CA LEU A 23 -1.35 -2.47 -0.47
C LEU A 23 -2.27 -3.51 -1.12
N PHE A 24 -3.28 -3.04 -1.85
CA PHE A 24 -4.31 -3.88 -2.44
C PHE A 24 -3.73 -4.89 -3.44
N HIS A 25 -2.92 -4.43 -4.41
CA HIS A 25 -2.43 -5.32 -5.47
C HIS A 25 -1.43 -6.36 -4.98
N ILE A 26 -0.56 -6.02 -4.02
CA ILE A 26 0.35 -7.02 -3.43
C ILE A 26 -0.45 -8.02 -2.59
N CYS A 27 -1.45 -7.56 -1.84
CA CYS A 27 -2.26 -8.44 -1.01
C CYS A 27 -3.11 -9.40 -1.85
N ALA A 28 -3.81 -8.88 -2.87
CA ALA A 28 -4.79 -9.63 -3.66
C ALA A 28 -4.16 -10.56 -4.72
N HIS A 29 -2.99 -10.21 -5.27
CA HIS A 29 -2.39 -10.98 -6.36
C HIS A 29 -1.35 -12.01 -5.89
N HIS A 30 -1.06 -12.05 -4.59
CA HIS A 30 -0.17 -13.02 -3.96
C HIS A 30 1.16 -13.27 -4.72
N PRO A 31 1.97 -12.24 -5.04
CA PRO A 31 3.19 -12.40 -5.83
C PRO A 31 4.31 -13.20 -5.13
N PHE A 32 4.22 -13.39 -3.81
CA PHE A 32 5.19 -14.15 -3.03
C PHE A 32 4.61 -15.49 -2.56
N ILE A 33 5.47 -16.48 -2.34
CA ILE A 33 5.11 -17.80 -1.78
C ILE A 33 4.48 -17.64 -0.38
N ASP A 34 5.04 -16.75 0.44
CA ASP A 34 4.48 -16.34 1.74
C ASP A 34 4.78 -14.86 2.00
N GLY A 35 4.09 -14.26 2.98
CA GLY A 35 4.36 -12.92 3.46
C GLY A 35 3.65 -11.81 2.71
N ASN A 36 2.77 -12.10 1.74
CA ASN A 36 2.06 -11.10 0.93
C ASN A 36 1.43 -9.98 1.77
N LYS A 37 0.76 -10.32 2.87
CA LYS A 37 0.14 -9.34 3.79
C LYS A 37 1.18 -8.45 4.51
N ARG A 38 2.30 -9.03 4.94
CA ARG A 38 3.39 -8.27 5.59
C ARG A 38 4.06 -7.34 4.58
N THR A 39 4.35 -7.85 3.40
CA THR A 39 4.98 -7.09 2.33
C THR A 39 4.08 -5.98 1.80
N SER A 40 2.77 -6.24 1.64
CA SER A 40 1.82 -5.20 1.20
C SER A 40 1.74 -4.06 2.20
N ALA A 41 1.59 -4.38 3.50
CA ALA A 41 1.53 -3.40 4.58
C ALA A 41 2.80 -2.54 4.61
N MET A 42 3.96 -3.18 4.61
CA MET A 42 5.24 -2.46 4.67
C MET A 42 5.50 -1.65 3.41
N THR A 43 5.08 -2.12 2.24
CA THR A 43 5.22 -1.36 0.99
C THR A 43 4.43 -0.06 1.05
N ALA A 44 3.18 -0.09 1.54
CA ALA A 44 2.36 1.11 1.69
C ALA A 44 2.95 2.09 2.72
N ILE A 45 3.42 1.59 3.86
CA ILE A 45 4.06 2.41 4.92
C ILE A 45 5.34 3.06 4.40
N ILE A 46 6.25 2.28 3.80
CA ILE A 46 7.52 2.81 3.26
C ILE A 46 7.24 3.81 2.14
N PHE A 47 6.26 3.55 1.27
CA PHE A 47 5.91 4.50 0.22
C PHE A 47 5.46 5.84 0.80
N LEU A 48 4.62 5.83 1.84
CA LEU A 48 4.18 7.05 2.52
C LEU A 48 5.35 7.77 3.21
N ASP A 49 6.21 7.02 3.90
CA ASP A 49 7.41 7.56 4.55
C ASP A 49 8.35 8.25 3.56
N LEU A 50 8.61 7.63 2.39
CA LEU A 50 9.39 8.21 1.30
C LEU A 50 8.75 9.48 0.71
N ASN A 51 7.45 9.69 0.90
CA ASN A 51 6.72 10.89 0.50
C ASN A 51 6.51 11.87 1.67
N GLY A 52 7.21 11.69 2.80
CA GLY A 52 7.18 12.59 3.95
C GLY A 52 5.96 12.42 4.86
N VAL A 53 5.26 11.28 4.76
CA VAL A 53 4.11 10.95 5.61
C VAL A 53 4.50 9.86 6.59
N GLU A 54 4.62 10.22 7.86
CA GLU A 54 4.81 9.27 8.95
C GLU A 54 3.50 8.53 9.25
N VAL A 55 3.57 7.19 9.30
CA VAL A 55 2.42 6.33 9.65
C VAL A 55 2.61 5.80 11.06
N THR A 56 1.71 6.18 11.97
CA THR A 56 1.69 5.69 13.35
C THR A 56 0.47 4.80 13.57
N ALA A 57 0.68 3.53 13.87
CA ALA A 57 -0.38 2.57 14.17
C ALA A 57 0.13 1.53 15.18
N SER A 58 -0.75 1.00 16.03
CA SER A 58 -0.39 -0.15 16.84
C SER A 58 -0.30 -1.40 15.94
N GLN A 59 0.48 -2.39 16.37
CA GLN A 59 0.59 -3.65 15.62
C GLN A 59 -0.78 -4.35 15.43
N PRO A 60 -1.65 -4.45 16.45
CA PRO A 60 -3.01 -4.97 16.27
C PRO A 60 -3.81 -4.19 15.22
N ASP A 61 -3.83 -2.85 15.28
CA ASP A 61 -4.60 -2.04 14.34
C ASP A 61 -4.12 -2.23 12.90
N LEU A 62 -2.80 -2.30 12.70
CA LEU A 62 -2.21 -2.53 11.39
C LEU A 62 -2.57 -3.92 10.86
N VAL A 63 -2.55 -4.94 11.71
CA VAL A 63 -2.94 -6.31 11.34
C VAL A 63 -4.41 -6.35 10.92
N ASP A 64 -5.31 -5.80 11.75
CA ASP A 64 -6.75 -5.78 11.47
C ASP A 64 -7.06 -5.00 10.19
N PHE A 65 -6.39 -3.87 9.98
CA PHE A 65 -6.51 -3.08 8.75
C PHE A 65 -6.12 -3.89 7.51
N VAL A 66 -4.96 -4.56 7.53
CA VAL A 66 -4.46 -5.34 6.39
C VAL A 66 -5.33 -6.57 6.14
N LEU A 67 -5.86 -7.20 7.20
CA LEU A 67 -6.79 -8.32 7.07
C LEU A 67 -8.12 -7.90 6.43
N GLY A 68 -8.58 -6.66 6.65
CA GLY A 68 -9.79 -6.12 6.00
C GLY A 68 -9.63 -5.83 4.50
N VAL A 69 -8.39 -5.78 3.99
CA VAL A 69 -8.09 -5.60 2.56
C VAL A 69 -7.95 -6.93 1.82
N ALA A 70 -7.70 -8.02 2.56
CA ALA A 70 -7.38 -9.35 2.04
C ALA A 70 -8.62 -10.17 1.66
#